data_AF-A0A7Z6T2V1-F1
#
_entry.id   AF-A0A7Z6T2V1-F1
#
_cell.length_a   1.000
_cell.length_b   1.000
_cell.length_c   1.000
_cell.angle_alpha   90.00
_cell.angle_beta   90.00
_cell.angle_gamma   90.00
#
_symmetry.space_group_name_H-M   'P 1'
#
loop_
_entity.id
_entity.type
_entity.pdbx_description
1 polymer ?
#
loop_
_entity_poly.entity_id
_entity_poly.type
_entity_poly.pdbx_seq_one_letter_code
_entity_poly.pdbx_strand_id
1 'polypeptide(L)'
;MVKPGRSPYPFGGRTLWRKIRHADTTDTKVVGFVGARRRPRRLALLPDTESRPRLSAPLDAALAARIGALLADAPTTGDHRTETGETYTALATELVVEVLAGTGRHGTLTVVRAR
;
A
#
# COMPACT_ATOMS: atom_id res chain seq x y z
N MET A 1 -4.96 25.36 -1.81
CA MET A 1 -6.42 25.61 -1.74
C MET A 1 -6.64 27.04 -2.18
N VAL A 2 -7.32 27.28 -3.30
CA VAL A 2 -7.61 28.64 -3.79
C VAL A 2 -9.12 28.74 -4.00
N LYS A 3 -9.75 29.73 -3.38
CA LYS A 3 -11.18 29.99 -3.48
C LYS A 3 -11.38 31.33 -4.21
N PRO A 4 -11.98 31.38 -5.40
CA PRO A 4 -12.33 32.65 -6.02
C PRO A 4 -13.48 33.32 -5.25
N GLY A 5 -13.34 34.61 -4.95
CA GLY A 5 -14.14 35.38 -4.00
C GLY A 5 -15.60 35.67 -4.38
N ARG A 6 -16.20 34.96 -5.34
CA ARG A 6 -17.60 35.16 -5.73
C ARG A 6 -18.19 33.92 -6.38
N SER A 7 -18.54 32.92 -5.59
CA SER A 7 -19.39 31.81 -6.06
C SER A 7 -20.69 31.80 -5.24
N PRO A 8 -21.87 31.96 -5.85
CA PRO A 8 -23.14 31.84 -5.15
C PRO A 8 -23.30 30.41 -4.61
N TYR A 9 -23.88 30.27 -3.43
CA TYR A 9 -24.06 28.97 -2.76
C TYR A 9 -25.00 28.09 -3.61
N PRO A 10 -24.54 26.97 -4.20
CA PRO A 10 -25.38 26.19 -5.09
C PRO A 10 -26.33 25.31 -4.27
N PHE A 11 -27.56 25.77 -4.09
CA PHE A 11 -28.66 24.93 -3.67
C PHE A 11 -29.11 24.09 -4.88
N GLY A 12 -29.00 22.76 -4.79
CA GLY A 12 -29.59 21.83 -5.78
C GLY A 12 -28.66 21.22 -6.83
N GLY A 13 -27.40 21.62 -6.94
CA GLY A 13 -26.44 21.02 -7.88
C GLY A 13 -25.63 19.88 -7.24
N ARG A 14 -25.95 18.61 -7.55
CA ARG A 14 -25.21 17.41 -7.08
C ARG A 14 -23.76 17.31 -7.58
N THR A 15 -23.24 18.34 -8.27
CA THR A 15 -22.02 18.27 -9.09
C THR A 15 -21.01 19.39 -8.81
N LEU A 16 -20.98 19.97 -7.60
CA LEU A 16 -20.01 21.04 -7.28
C LEU A 16 -19.04 20.71 -6.14
N TRP A 17 -19.06 19.47 -5.65
CA TRP A 17 -18.14 18.99 -4.65
C TRP A 17 -17.36 17.81 -5.20
N ARG A 18 -16.19 18.06 -5.80
CA ARG A 18 -15.22 17.01 -6.08
C ARG A 18 -14.36 16.82 -4.84
N LYS A 19 -14.60 15.75 -4.09
CA LYS A 19 -13.73 15.35 -2.98
C LYS A 19 -12.36 15.01 -3.56
N ILE A 20 -11.42 15.95 -3.50
CA ILE A 20 -10.02 15.68 -3.75
C ILE A 20 -9.51 14.96 -2.51
N ARG A 21 -9.41 13.63 -2.57
CA ARG A 21 -8.75 12.88 -1.50
C ARG A 21 -7.26 13.00 -1.72
N HIS A 22 -6.55 13.37 -0.67
CA HIS A 22 -5.09 13.50 -0.70
C HIS A 22 -4.38 12.14 -0.81
N ALA A 23 -5.11 11.04 -0.66
CA ALA A 23 -4.58 9.71 -0.76
C ALA A 23 -5.69 8.76 -1.19
N ASP A 24 -5.39 7.94 -2.19
CA ASP A 24 -6.29 6.92 -2.70
C ASP A 24 -5.94 5.58 -2.07
N THR A 25 -6.98 4.85 -1.65
CA THR A 25 -6.86 3.47 -1.20
C THR A 25 -6.93 2.57 -2.42
N THR A 26 -5.88 1.78 -2.65
CA THR A 26 -5.82 0.78 -3.72
C THR A 26 -5.50 -0.57 -3.11
N ASP A 27 -6.02 -1.63 -3.71
CA ASP A 27 -5.59 -2.98 -3.36
C ASP A 27 -4.28 -3.30 -4.09
N THR A 28 -3.42 -4.10 -3.47
CA THR A 28 -2.10 -4.44 -4.02
C THR A 28 -1.65 -5.82 -3.56
N LYS A 29 -1.04 -6.59 -4.47
CA LYS A 29 -0.54 -7.94 -4.19
C LYS A 29 0.71 -7.90 -3.32
N VAL A 30 0.77 -8.78 -2.31
CA VAL A 30 1.97 -9.03 -1.52
C VAL A 30 2.84 -10.04 -2.24
N VAL A 31 4.11 -9.70 -2.44
CA VAL A 31 5.09 -10.60 -3.09
C VAL A 31 6.24 -10.97 -2.17
N GLY A 32 6.30 -10.40 -0.96
CA GLY A 32 7.32 -10.70 0.02
C GLY A 32 7.30 -9.80 1.24
N PHE A 33 8.31 -9.94 2.08
CA PHE A 33 8.45 -9.20 3.34
C PHE A 33 9.90 -8.89 3.68
N VAL A 34 10.08 -7.93 4.57
CA VAL A 34 11.37 -7.60 5.19
C VAL A 34 11.30 -7.84 6.69
N GLY A 35 12.31 -8.51 7.24
CA GLY A 35 12.40 -8.87 8.66
C GLY A 35 11.89 -10.29 8.93
N ALA A 36 11.40 -10.55 10.15
CA ALA A 36 10.93 -11.88 10.51
C ALA A 36 9.52 -12.15 9.94
N ARG A 37 9.29 -13.31 9.33
CA ARG A 37 8.00 -13.67 8.73
C ARG A 37 6.81 -13.56 9.69
N ARG A 38 7.00 -13.93 10.96
CA ARG A 38 5.95 -13.83 12.00
C ARG A 38 5.58 -12.40 12.36
N ARG A 39 6.48 -11.43 12.13
CA ARG A 39 6.30 -10.00 12.40
C ARG A 39 7.09 -9.18 11.37
N PRO A 40 6.58 -9.12 10.12
CA PRO A 40 7.24 -8.38 9.06
C PRO A 40 7.33 -6.89 9.42
N ARG A 41 8.48 -6.28 9.15
CA ARG A 41 8.69 -4.84 9.38
C ARG A 41 8.13 -4.01 8.24
N ARG A 42 8.25 -4.52 7.01
CA ARG A 42 7.73 -3.95 5.76
C ARG A 42 7.29 -5.07 4.83
N LEU A 43 6.40 -4.78 3.90
CA LEU A 43 6.01 -5.69 2.83
C LEU A 43 6.60 -5.27 1.51
N ALA A 44 6.95 -6.25 0.69
CA ALA A 44 7.17 -6.04 -0.73
C ALA A 44 5.83 -6.21 -1.44
N LEU A 45 5.43 -5.14 -2.13
CA LEU A 45 4.12 -4.98 -2.75
C LEU A 45 4.30 -4.79 -4.25
N LEU A 46 3.44 -5.41 -5.05
CA LEU A 46 3.43 -5.23 -6.51
C LEU A 46 2.10 -4.57 -6.92
N PRO A 47 2.05 -3.23 -7.02
CA PRO A 47 0.88 -2.53 -7.55
C PRO A 47 0.64 -2.93 -9.01
N ASP A 48 -0.62 -3.06 -9.43
CA ASP A 48 -0.96 -3.48 -10.80
C ASP A 48 -0.42 -2.55 -11.89
N THR A 49 -0.19 -1.29 -11.55
CA THR A 49 0.39 -0.27 -12.46
C THR A 49 1.91 -0.37 -12.60
N GLU A 50 2.57 -1.22 -11.79
CA GLU A 50 4.01 -1.31 -11.71
C GLU A 50 4.49 -2.73 -12.03
N SER A 51 5.63 -2.83 -12.72
CA SER A 51 6.25 -4.12 -13.06
C SER A 51 7.25 -4.61 -12.01
N ARG A 52 7.55 -3.77 -11.00
CA ARG A 52 8.55 -4.06 -9.97
C ARG A 52 7.98 -3.90 -8.56
N PRO A 53 8.37 -4.77 -7.62
CA PRO A 53 7.95 -4.65 -6.24
C PRO A 53 8.53 -3.43 -5.54
N ARG A 54 7.71 -2.81 -4.69
CA ARG A 54 8.08 -1.68 -3.83
C ARG A 54 7.86 -2.03 -2.37
N LEU A 55 8.68 -1.44 -1.50
CA LEU A 55 8.49 -1.61 -0.06
C LEU A 55 7.40 -0.68 0.47
N SER A 56 6.57 -1.23 1.36
CA SER A 56 5.63 -0.45 2.14
C SER A 56 6.34 0.43 3.17
N ALA A 57 5.60 1.42 3.69
CA ALA A 57 5.92 2.03 4.98
C ALA A 57 6.07 0.95 6.08
N PRO A 58 6.78 1.26 7.18
CA PRO A 58 6.83 0.39 8.35
C PRO A 58 5.43 -0.02 8.81
N LEU A 59 5.23 -1.30 9.08
CA LEU A 59 3.97 -1.81 9.62
C LEU A 59 3.86 -1.50 11.11
N ASP A 60 2.65 -1.14 11.53
CA ASP A 60 2.29 -1.17 12.95
C ASP A 60 2.41 -2.60 13.51
N ALA A 61 2.74 -2.73 14.80
CA ALA A 61 3.00 -4.02 15.44
C ALA A 61 1.80 -4.97 15.39
N ALA A 62 0.58 -4.46 15.56
CA ALA A 62 -0.63 -5.29 15.50
C ALA A 62 -0.92 -5.76 14.07
N LEU A 63 -0.71 -4.87 13.10
CA LEU A 63 -0.85 -5.20 11.68
C LEU A 63 0.21 -6.20 11.24
N ALA A 64 1.47 -6.02 11.66
CA ALA A 64 2.56 -6.96 11.38
C ALA A 64 2.24 -8.36 11.91
N ALA A 65 1.74 -8.49 13.15
CA ALA A 65 1.38 -9.80 13.70
C ALA A 65 0.25 -10.48 12.91
N ARG A 66 -0.80 -9.74 12.52
CA ARG A 66 -1.90 -10.27 11.70
C ARG A 66 -1.41 -10.73 10.33
N ILE A 67 -0.62 -9.92 9.65
CA ILE A 67 -0.07 -10.28 8.33
C ILE A 67 0.89 -11.47 8.47
N GLY A 68 1.71 -11.51 9.50
CA GLY A 68 2.60 -12.65 9.75
C GLY A 68 1.85 -13.97 9.94
N ALA A 69 0.66 -13.95 10.53
CA ALA A 69 -0.21 -15.12 10.63
C ALA A 69 -0.77 -15.54 9.25
N LEU A 70 -1.24 -14.60 8.43
CA LEU A 70 -1.72 -14.88 7.07
C LEU A 70 -0.62 -15.41 6.16
N LEU A 71 0.62 -14.94 6.37
CA LEU A 71 1.78 -15.41 5.65
C LEU A 71 2.34 -16.70 6.22
N ALA A 72 1.79 -17.32 7.27
CA ALA A 72 2.42 -18.44 7.97
C ALA A 72 2.69 -19.67 7.09
N ASP A 73 1.86 -19.91 6.07
CA ASP A 73 1.92 -21.11 5.21
C ASP A 73 2.44 -20.84 3.79
N ALA A 74 2.58 -19.57 3.38
CA ALA A 74 3.08 -19.21 2.05
C ALA A 74 4.53 -19.67 1.78
N PRO A 75 4.84 -20.45 0.73
CA PRO A 75 6.22 -20.87 0.47
C PRO A 75 7.11 -19.68 0.12
N THR A 76 8.31 -19.63 0.72
CA THR A 76 9.35 -18.64 0.38
C THR A 76 10.05 -19.04 -0.90
N THR A 77 10.23 -18.10 -1.82
CA THR A 77 10.89 -18.33 -3.12
C THR A 77 12.36 -17.91 -3.10
N GLY A 78 12.81 -17.20 -2.07
CA GLY A 78 14.21 -16.76 -1.89
C GLY A 78 14.31 -15.27 -1.58
N ASP A 79 15.53 -14.74 -1.60
CA ASP A 79 15.77 -13.32 -1.38
C ASP A 79 15.87 -12.55 -2.71
N HIS A 80 15.22 -11.39 -2.76
CA HIS A 80 15.13 -10.52 -3.93
C HIS A 80 15.41 -9.07 -3.54
N ARG A 81 15.61 -8.20 -4.53
CA ARG A 81 15.85 -6.76 -4.33
C ARG A 81 14.78 -5.93 -5.01
N THR A 82 14.36 -4.85 -4.35
CA THR A 82 13.54 -3.81 -4.97
C THR A 82 14.37 -2.97 -5.95
N GLU A 83 13.71 -2.09 -6.70
CA GLU A 83 14.38 -1.14 -7.58
C GLU A 83 15.34 -0.20 -6.81
N THR A 84 14.99 0.14 -5.56
CA THR A 84 15.80 0.95 -4.65
C THR A 84 16.99 0.19 -4.03
N GLY A 85 17.13 -1.10 -4.32
CA GLY A 85 18.22 -1.96 -3.84
C GLY A 85 17.97 -2.59 -2.46
N GLU A 86 16.81 -2.36 -1.85
CA GLU A 86 16.46 -2.96 -0.56
C GLU A 86 16.12 -4.45 -0.73
N THR A 87 16.69 -5.30 0.11
CA THR A 87 16.46 -6.76 0.06
C THR A 87 15.17 -7.14 0.79
N TYR A 88 14.40 -8.07 0.21
CA TYR A 88 13.23 -8.67 0.81
C TYR A 88 13.20 -10.18 0.54
N THR A 89 12.57 -10.94 1.42
CA THR A 89 12.31 -12.36 1.19
C THR A 89 11.01 -12.50 0.41
N ALA A 90 11.11 -13.04 -0.80
CA ALA A 90 9.98 -13.29 -1.68
C ALA A 90 9.14 -14.49 -1.22
N LEU A 91 7.84 -14.37 -1.46
CA LEU A 91 6.84 -15.38 -1.14
C LEU A 91 5.96 -15.62 -2.35
N ALA A 92 5.63 -16.88 -2.60
CA ALA A 92 4.51 -17.21 -3.46
C ALA A 92 3.22 -17.17 -2.64
N THR A 93 2.49 -16.06 -2.74
CA THR A 93 1.22 -15.84 -2.06
C THR A 93 0.25 -15.08 -2.95
N GLU A 94 -1.04 -15.34 -2.78
CA GLU A 94 -2.13 -14.57 -3.40
C GLU A 94 -2.71 -13.54 -2.42
N LEU A 95 -2.02 -13.27 -1.31
CA LEU A 95 -2.44 -12.27 -0.34
C LEU A 95 -2.47 -10.88 -0.98
N VAL A 96 -3.63 -10.23 -0.86
CA VAL A 96 -3.85 -8.84 -1.28
C VAL A 96 -4.01 -7.98 -0.04
N VAL A 97 -3.43 -6.78 -0.06
CA VAL A 97 -3.57 -5.80 1.00
C VAL A 97 -4.12 -4.49 0.44
N GLU A 98 -4.95 -3.83 1.22
CA GLU A 98 -5.37 -2.46 0.94
C GLU A 98 -4.29 -1.51 1.41
N VAL A 99 -3.84 -0.64 0.50
CA VAL A 99 -2.82 0.37 0.77
C VAL A 99 -3.32 1.75 0.46
N LEU A 100 -2.92 2.70 1.30
CA LEU A 100 -3.03 4.12 1.03
C LEU A 100 -1.79 4.53 0.22
N ALA A 101 -2.01 4.89 -1.05
CA ALA A 101 -0.95 5.37 -1.92
C ALA A 101 -0.74 6.88 -1.68
N GLY A 102 0.46 7.24 -1.20
CA GLY A 102 0.88 8.64 -1.12
C GLY A 102 0.90 9.30 -2.50
N THR A 103 0.85 10.63 -2.53
CA THR A 103 0.88 11.37 -3.79
C THR A 103 2.25 11.33 -4.47
N GLY A 104 2.27 11.39 -5.81
CA GLY A 104 3.48 11.47 -6.62
C GLY A 104 3.88 10.15 -7.29
N ARG A 105 4.85 10.19 -8.20
CA ARG A 105 5.27 9.05 -9.05
C ARG A 105 5.72 7.82 -8.25
N HIS A 106 6.21 8.04 -7.03
CA HIS A 106 6.69 6.99 -6.13
C HIS A 106 6.22 7.24 -4.69
N GLY A 107 4.96 7.69 -4.53
CA GLY A 107 4.40 7.94 -3.21
C GLY A 107 4.43 6.70 -2.31
N THR A 108 4.71 6.87 -1.02
CA THR A 108 4.82 5.77 -0.06
C THR A 108 3.53 4.96 0.02
N LEU A 109 3.65 3.62 -0.02
CA LEU A 109 2.51 2.72 0.17
C LEU A 109 2.35 2.40 1.65
N THR A 110 1.25 2.85 2.25
CA THR A 110 0.94 2.57 3.65
C THR A 110 -0.13 1.49 3.74
N VAL A 111 0.21 0.34 4.31
CA VAL A 111 -0.75 -0.77 4.44
C VAL A 111 -1.80 -0.44 5.49
N VAL A 112 -3.07 -0.52 5.10
CA VAL A 112 -4.21 -0.21 5.96
C VAL A 112 -4.82 -1.50 6.52
N ARG A 113 -5.04 -2.50 5.67
CA ARG A 113 -5.58 -3.81 6.07
C ARG A 113 -5.23 -4.91 5.09
N ALA A 114 -5.27 -6.16 5.57
CA ALA A 114 -5.31 -7.33 4.70
C ALA A 114 -6.73 -7.54 4.16
N ARG A 115 -6.85 -8.10 2.95
CA ARG A 115 -8.10 -8.51 2.33
C ARG A 115 -8.40 -9.98 2.59
#